data_AF-E9CP37-F1
#
_entry.id   AF-E9CP37-F1
#
_cell.length_a   1.000
_cell.length_b   1.000
_cell.length_c   1.000
_cell.angle_alpha   90.00
_cell.angle_beta   90.00
_cell.angle_gamma   90.00
#
_symmetry.space_group_name_H-M   'P 1'
#
loop_
_entity.id
_entity.type
_entity.pdbx_description
1 polymer ?
#
loop_
_entity_poly.entity_id
_entity_poly.type
_entity_poly.pdbx_seq_one_letter_code
_entity_poly.pdbx_strand_id
1 'polypeptide(L)'
;MQASDFNNNANTSLISAMVRAESVILSLTARGITVQSIMFHGGKPVIRINRHAYCEYMTSTGKASYLQFGHGRQGDFKQGVFVQDGCRIIWSESLH
;
A
#
# COMPACT_ATOMS: atom_id res chain seq x y z
N MET A 1 -33.01 -2.25 16.17
CA MET A 1 -31.66 -2.60 15.70
C MET A 1 -30.71 -2.46 16.87
N GLN A 2 -30.16 -3.56 17.35
CA GLN A 2 -29.31 -3.60 18.56
C GLN A 2 -27.86 -3.23 18.22
N ALA A 3 -27.17 -2.60 19.17
CA ALA A 3 -25.79 -2.10 19.04
C ALA A 3 -24.73 -3.21 18.83
N SER A 4 -25.09 -4.49 19.01
CA SER A 4 -24.22 -5.65 18.79
C SER A 4 -23.90 -5.92 17.32
N ASP A 5 -24.78 -5.53 16.40
CA ASP A 5 -24.58 -5.79 14.96
C ASP A 5 -23.53 -4.87 14.33
N PHE A 6 -23.36 -3.65 14.86
CA PHE A 6 -22.35 -2.70 14.39
C PHE A 6 -20.91 -3.18 14.66
N ASN A 7 -20.68 -3.88 15.77
CA ASN A 7 -19.35 -4.31 16.18
C ASN A 7 -18.85 -5.54 15.39
N ASN A 8 -19.77 -6.45 15.03
CA ASN A 8 -19.43 -7.60 14.18
C ASN A 8 -19.05 -7.18 12.76
N ASN A 9 -19.73 -6.18 12.19
CA ASN A 9 -19.44 -5.68 10.84
C ASN A 9 -18.05 -5.03 10.73
N ALA A 10 -17.61 -4.31 11.76
CA ALA A 10 -16.27 -3.71 11.78
C ALA A 10 -15.16 -4.76 11.77
N ASN A 11 -15.28 -5.80 12.60
CA ASN A 11 -14.32 -6.90 12.64
C ASN A 11 -14.28 -7.69 11.33
N THR A 12 -15.44 -8.01 10.74
CA THR A 12 -15.53 -8.66 9.42
C THR A 12 -14.88 -7.82 8.33
N SER A 13 -15.05 -6.50 8.36
CA SER A 13 -14.42 -5.60 7.37
C SER A 13 -12.90 -5.57 7.51
N LEU A 14 -12.38 -5.63 8.74
CA LEU A 14 -10.94 -5.66 9.01
C LEU A 14 -10.33 -6.99 8.56
N ILE A 15 -10.97 -8.13 8.89
CA ILE A 15 -10.54 -9.46 8.42
C ILE A 15 -10.53 -9.49 6.88
N SER A 16 -11.58 -8.99 6.24
CA SER A 16 -11.65 -8.92 4.77
C SER A 16 -10.55 -8.03 4.17
N ALA A 17 -10.14 -6.98 4.87
CA ALA A 17 -9.01 -6.15 4.46
C ALA A 17 -7.68 -6.91 4.58
N MET A 18 -7.51 -7.75 5.62
CA MET A 18 -6.33 -8.58 5.81
C MET A 18 -6.20 -9.64 4.71
N VAL A 19 -7.29 -10.32 4.35
CA VAL A 19 -7.29 -11.32 3.26
C VAL A 19 -6.92 -10.68 1.90
N ARG A 20 -7.45 -9.49 1.61
CA ARG A 20 -7.05 -8.75 0.39
C ARG A 20 -5.57 -8.38 0.41
N ALA A 21 -5.09 -7.91 1.56
CA ALA A 21 -3.69 -7.56 1.70
C ALA A 21 -2.76 -8.76 1.52
N GLU A 22 -3.12 -9.93 2.05
CA GLU A 22 -2.40 -11.19 1.83
C GLU A 22 -2.30 -11.51 0.33
N SER A 23 -3.43 -11.47 -0.39
CA SER A 23 -3.45 -11.72 -1.84
C SER A 23 -2.53 -10.75 -2.61
N VAL A 24 -2.56 -9.46 -2.27
CA VAL A 24 -1.68 -8.45 -2.88
C VAL A 24 -0.22 -8.70 -2.55
N ILE A 25 0.11 -9.05 -1.29
CA ILE A 25 1.47 -9.38 -0.86
C ILE A 25 2.01 -10.58 -1.64
N LEU A 26 1.22 -11.64 -1.81
CA LEU A 26 1.59 -12.80 -2.61
C LEU A 26 1.85 -12.40 -4.08
N SER A 27 0.98 -11.58 -4.66
CA SER A 27 1.15 -11.07 -6.04
C SER A 27 2.43 -10.25 -6.21
N LEU A 28 2.73 -9.37 -5.25
CA LEU A 28 3.96 -8.56 -5.25
C LEU A 28 5.20 -9.45 -5.09
N THR A 29 5.15 -10.41 -4.17
CA THR A 29 6.25 -11.33 -3.88
C THR A 29 6.56 -12.21 -5.10
N ALA A 30 5.54 -12.74 -5.77
CA ALA A 30 5.69 -13.52 -7.01
C ALA A 30 6.34 -12.72 -8.15
N ARG A 31 6.27 -11.38 -8.11
CA ARG A 31 6.94 -10.47 -9.05
C ARG A 31 8.36 -10.07 -8.62
N GLY A 32 8.87 -10.64 -7.51
CA GLY A 32 10.19 -10.30 -6.94
C GLY A 32 10.20 -9.00 -6.13
N ILE A 33 9.05 -8.42 -5.81
CA ILE A 33 8.96 -7.18 -5.05
C ILE A 33 9.02 -7.47 -3.56
N THR A 34 9.98 -6.85 -2.86
CA THR A 34 10.09 -6.95 -1.40
C THR A 34 9.09 -6.05 -0.69
N VAL A 35 8.23 -6.63 0.14
CA VAL A 35 7.35 -5.91 1.05
C VAL A 35 8.10 -5.57 2.33
N GLN A 36 8.09 -4.30 2.73
CA GLN A 36 8.75 -3.81 3.95
C GLN A 36 7.81 -3.82 5.15
N SER A 37 6.57 -3.37 4.97
CA SER A 37 5.59 -3.29 6.05
C SER A 37 4.17 -3.15 5.52
N ILE A 38 3.20 -3.42 6.41
CA ILE A 38 1.78 -3.20 6.17
C ILE A 38 1.19 -2.42 7.34
N MET A 39 0.32 -1.46 7.03
CA MET A 39 -0.43 -0.68 8.01
C MET A 39 -1.91 -0.68 7.65
N PHE A 40 -2.79 -0.82 8.65
CA PHE A 40 -4.23 -0.79 8.46
C PHE A 40 -4.82 0.48 9.06
N HIS A 41 -5.50 1.28 8.24
CA HIS A 41 -6.21 2.48 8.69
C HIS A 41 -7.70 2.29 8.43
N GLY A 42 -8.46 1.89 9.46
CA GLY A 42 -9.91 1.67 9.33
C GLY A 42 -10.29 0.67 8.22
N GLY A 43 -9.58 -0.46 8.15
CA GLY A 43 -9.81 -1.48 7.11
C GLY A 43 -9.26 -1.12 5.72
N LYS A 44 -8.47 -0.05 5.59
CA LYS A 44 -7.74 0.30 4.36
C LYS A 44 -6.26 -0.07 4.50
N PRO A 45 -5.79 -1.15 3.85
CA PRO A 45 -4.40 -1.56 3.93
C PRO A 45 -3.50 -0.60 3.15
N VAL A 46 -2.36 -0.27 3.74
CA VAL A 46 -1.25 0.45 3.12
C VAL A 46 -0.02 -0.45 3.20
N ILE A 47 0.47 -0.90 2.05
CA ILE A 47 1.60 -1.80 1.91
C ILE A 47 2.80 -0.98 1.43
N ARG A 48 3.88 -0.99 2.21
CA ARG A 48 5.14 -0.35 1.84
C ARG A 48 6.05 -1.38 1.19
N ILE A 49 6.62 -1.03 0.04
CA ILE A 49 7.55 -1.88 -0.72
C ILE A 49 8.89 -1.17 -0.95
N ASN A 50 9.92 -1.96 -1.22
CA ASN A 50 11.15 -1.43 -1.81
C ASN A 50 10.86 -0.87 -3.20
N ARG A 51 11.64 0.14 -3.62
CA ARG A 51 11.61 0.60 -5.01
C ARG A 51 11.94 -0.59 -5.93
N HIS A 52 11.16 -0.73 -6.99
CA HIS A 52 11.30 -1.82 -7.97
C HIS A 52 10.96 -1.31 -9.37
N ALA A 53 11.47 -1.96 -10.42
CA ALA A 53 11.17 -1.61 -11.82
C ALA A 53 9.66 -1.58 -12.14
N TYR A 54 8.88 -2.39 -11.41
CA TYR A 54 7.42 -2.39 -11.51
C TYR A 54 6.80 -1.04 -11.12
N CYS A 55 7.38 -0.32 -10.17
CA CYS A 55 6.93 1.03 -9.78
C CYS A 55 7.10 2.03 -10.92
N GLU A 56 8.20 1.92 -11.66
CA GLU A 56 8.50 2.77 -12.82
C GLU A 56 7.54 2.47 -13.96
N TYR A 57 7.26 1.19 -14.22
CA TYR A 57 6.22 0.76 -15.17
C TYR A 57 4.83 1.30 -14.80
N MET A 58 4.45 1.22 -13.52
CA MET A 58 3.16 1.74 -13.05
C MET A 58 3.09 3.27 -13.20
N THR A 59 4.21 3.96 -13.01
CA THR A 59 4.30 5.42 -13.20
C THR A 59 4.21 5.80 -14.69
N SER A 60 4.94 5.10 -15.57
CA SER A 60 4.93 5.39 -17.02
C SER A 60 3.58 5.08 -17.67
N THR A 61 2.83 4.12 -17.13
CA THR A 61 1.46 3.79 -17.57
C THR A 61 0.38 4.67 -16.94
N GLY A 62 0.76 5.65 -16.11
CA GLY A 62 -0.16 6.56 -15.43
C GLY A 62 -1.00 5.92 -14.32
N LYS A 63 -0.68 4.67 -13.93
CA LYS A 63 -1.36 3.93 -12.85
C LYS A 63 -0.82 4.24 -11.47
N ALA A 64 0.35 4.88 -11.41
CA ALA A 64 0.93 5.40 -10.18
C ALA A 64 1.12 6.90 -10.23
N SER A 65 1.23 7.51 -9.06
CA SER A 65 1.47 8.95 -8.90
C SER A 65 2.42 9.20 -7.74
N TYR A 66 3.11 10.34 -7.75
CA TYR A 66 3.87 10.81 -6.59
C TYR A 66 2.99 11.77 -5.79
N LEU A 67 2.64 11.40 -4.55
CA LEU A 67 1.72 12.17 -3.72
C LEU A 67 2.41 13.05 -2.67
N GLN A 68 3.62 12.70 -2.25
CA GLN A 68 4.27 13.38 -1.15
C GLN A 68 5.73 13.64 -1.49
N PHE A 69 6.15 14.89 -1.34
CA PHE A 69 7.54 15.32 -1.35
C PHE A 69 7.88 15.68 0.10
N GLY A 70 9.02 15.20 0.60
CA GLY A 70 9.43 15.48 1.97
C GLY A 70 10.93 15.56 2.10
N HIS A 71 11.39 16.30 3.11
CA HIS A 71 12.78 16.34 3.52
C HIS A 71 13.02 15.26 4.59
N GLY A 72 13.72 14.19 4.23
CA GLY A 72 14.21 13.19 5.17
C GLY A 72 15.62 13.53 5.68
N ARG A 73 16.14 12.71 6.61
CA ARG A 73 17.54 12.82 7.08
C ARG A 73 18.59 12.67 5.97
N GLN A 74 18.20 12.11 4.82
CA GLN A 74 19.07 11.88 3.66
C GLN A 74 18.73 12.80 2.47
N GLY A 75 17.92 13.84 2.66
CA GLY A 75 17.53 14.78 1.60
C GLY A 75 16.08 14.62 1.16
N ASP A 76 15.76 15.21 0.01
CA ASP A 76 14.43 15.16 -0.56
C ASP A 76 14.05 13.74 -0.97
N PHE A 77 12.83 13.34 -0.64
CA PHE A 77 12.25 12.11 -1.17
C PHE A 77 10.88 12.40 -1.76
N LYS A 78 10.53 11.64 -2.79
CA LYS A 78 9.16 11.56 -3.30
C LYS A 78 8.57 10.19 -3.00
N GLN A 79 7.31 10.16 -2.56
CA GLN A 79 6.60 8.92 -2.29
C GLN A 79 5.67 8.59 -3.45
N GLY A 80 5.97 7.48 -4.11
CA GLY A 80 5.10 6.91 -5.13
C GLY A 80 3.95 6.14 -4.50
N VAL A 81 2.80 6.15 -5.17
CA VAL A 81 1.62 5.40 -4.79
C VAL A 81 0.95 4.76 -6.00
N PHE A 82 0.42 3.56 -5.82
CA PHE A 82 -0.65 3.03 -6.67
C PHE A 82 -1.65 2.24 -5.81
N VAL A 83 -2.76 1.83 -6.41
CA VAL A 83 -3.77 0.99 -5.76
C VAL A 83 -3.88 -0.33 -6.52
N GLN A 84 -3.87 -1.44 -5.79
CA GLN A 84 -4.11 -2.78 -6.32
C GLN A 84 -5.07 -3.51 -5.37
N ASP A 85 -6.18 -4.01 -5.91
CA ASP A 85 -7.21 -4.78 -5.19
C ASP A 85 -7.72 -4.10 -3.89
N GLY A 86 -7.78 -2.77 -3.91
CA GLY A 86 -8.20 -1.95 -2.76
C GLY A 86 -7.12 -1.73 -1.69
N CYS A 87 -5.92 -2.27 -1.88
CA CYS A 87 -4.74 -1.97 -1.09
C CYS A 87 -3.97 -0.81 -1.71
N ARG A 88 -3.51 0.13 -0.87
CA ARG A 88 -2.60 1.20 -1.30
C ARG A 88 -1.17 0.70 -1.21
N ILE A 89 -0.42 0.76 -2.29
CA ILE A 89 1.00 0.40 -2.32
C ILE A 89 1.81 1.69 -2.36
N ILE A 90 2.81 1.80 -1.49
CA ILE A 90 3.70 2.97 -1.42
C ILE A 90 5.17 2.56 -1.47
N TRP A 91 5.99 3.42 -2.08
CA TRP A 91 7.45 3.34 -2.01
C TRP A 91 8.04 4.74 -1.94
N SER A 92 9.24 4.84 -1.37
CA SER A 92 9.99 6.09 -1.35
C SER A 92 11.04 6.07 -2.45
N GLU A 93 11.24 7.21 -3.10
CA GLU A 93 12.36 7.47 -3.99
C GLU A 93 13.18 8.62 -3.42
N SER A 94 14.45 8.36 -3.11
CA SER A 94 15.40 9.41 -2.76
C SER A 94 15.72 10.24 -4.00
N LEU A 95 15.59 11.56 -3.89
CA LEU A 95 16.03 12.53 -4.88
C LEU A 95 17.45 12.93 -4.47
N HIS A 96 18.45 12.42 -5.19
CA HIS A 96 19.85 12.77 -4.98
C HIS A 96 20.24 13.94 -5.89
#